data_AF-A0A652L3Y8-F1
#
_entry.id   AF-A0A652L3Y8-F1
#
_cell.length_a   1.000
_cell.length_b   1.000
_cell.length_c   1.000
_cell.angle_alpha   90.00
_cell.angle_beta   90.00
_cell.angle_gamma   90.00
#
_symmetry.space_group_name_H-M   'P 1'
#
loop_
_entity.id
_entity.type
_entity.pdbx_description
1 polymer ?
#
loop_
_entity_poly.entity_id
_entity_poly.type
_entity_poly.pdbx_seq_one_letter_code
_entity_poly.pdbx_strand_id
1 'polypeptide(L)'
;MTSPVAVAQRRGNVRRLVAQGLSNRAIGEELGISKDTVRRDREWLDLPLAERVAQRVAHTDEAVRQACAAAQSAADMRPAYVPTDAETARRWHEQLRAAAEQLVALADQFADHPALTPCATNGAPEAEPCATEAVAPC
;
A
#
# COMPACT_ATOMS: atom_id res chain seq x y z
N MET A 1 -2.52 -3.79 -15.88
CA MET A 1 -3.12 -4.88 -15.08
C MET A 1 -4.25 -4.28 -14.24
N THR A 2 -5.43 -4.88 -14.21
CA THR A 2 -6.58 -4.37 -13.43
C THR A 2 -6.47 -4.86 -11.99
N SER A 3 -6.50 -3.95 -11.01
CA SER A 3 -6.41 -4.30 -9.58
C SER A 3 -7.59 -5.21 -9.15
N PRO A 4 -7.40 -6.11 -8.15
CA PRO A 4 -8.48 -6.92 -7.57
C PRO A 4 -9.67 -6.07 -7.09
N VAL A 5 -9.39 -4.88 -6.56
CA VAL A 5 -10.41 -3.92 -6.11
C VAL A 5 -11.21 -3.39 -7.29
N ALA A 6 -10.55 -3.04 -8.39
CA ALA A 6 -11.20 -2.57 -9.61
C ALA A 6 -12.09 -3.65 -10.26
N VAL A 7 -11.68 -4.93 -10.20
CA VAL A 7 -12.51 -6.05 -10.66
C VAL A 7 -13.75 -6.23 -9.76
N ALA A 8 -13.60 -6.14 -8.45
CA ALA A 8 -14.72 -6.24 -7.51
C ALA A 8 -15.73 -5.10 -7.70
N GLN A 9 -15.25 -3.87 -7.85
CA GLN A 9 -16.09 -2.69 -8.13
C GLN A 9 -16.84 -2.84 -9.45
N ARG A 10 -16.15 -3.29 -10.52
CA ARG A 10 -16.78 -3.56 -11.82
C ARG A 10 -17.89 -4.60 -11.71
N ARG A 11 -17.64 -5.72 -11.03
CA ARG A 11 -18.67 -6.77 -10.79
C ARG A 11 -19.86 -6.24 -9.99
N GLY A 12 -19.61 -5.35 -9.01
CA GLY A 12 -20.67 -4.64 -8.28
C GLY A 12 -21.55 -3.79 -9.20
N ASN A 13 -20.94 -3.04 -10.12
CA ASN A 13 -21.64 -2.25 -11.11
C ASN A 13 -22.42 -3.11 -12.12
N VAL A 14 -21.82 -4.19 -12.63
CA VAL A 14 -22.50 -5.16 -13.49
C VAL A 14 -23.73 -5.73 -12.77
N ARG A 15 -23.60 -6.15 -11.51
CA ARG A 15 -24.73 -6.67 -10.71
C ARG A 15 -25.88 -5.65 -10.62
N ARG A 16 -25.55 -4.38 -10.36
CA ARG A 16 -26.55 -3.29 -10.28
C ARG A 16 -27.29 -3.10 -11.61
N LEU A 17 -26.57 -3.06 -12.73
CA LEU A 17 -27.17 -2.84 -14.04
C LEU A 17 -27.97 -4.07 -14.54
N VAL A 18 -27.53 -5.28 -14.19
CA VAL A 18 -28.31 -6.51 -14.45
C VAL A 18 -29.63 -6.50 -13.67
N ALA A 19 -29.63 -6.05 -12.42
CA ALA A 19 -30.85 -5.92 -11.63
C ALA A 19 -31.83 -4.88 -12.21
N GLN A 20 -31.34 -3.93 -13.01
CA GLN A 20 -32.15 -2.96 -13.75
C GLN A 20 -32.66 -3.51 -15.11
N GLY A 21 -32.31 -4.76 -15.47
CA GLY A 21 -32.78 -5.42 -16.69
C GLY A 21 -31.97 -5.10 -17.96
N LEU A 22 -30.79 -4.48 -17.84
CA LEU A 22 -29.98 -4.13 -19.02
C LEU A 22 -29.39 -5.37 -19.70
N SER A 23 -29.28 -5.30 -21.03
CA SER A 23 -28.59 -6.31 -21.83
C SER A 23 -27.07 -6.23 -21.66
N ASN A 24 -26.35 -7.33 -21.91
CA ASN A 24 -24.87 -7.36 -21.81
C ASN A 24 -24.19 -6.30 -22.71
N ARG A 25 -24.82 -5.97 -23.84
CA ARG A 25 -24.32 -4.94 -24.76
C ARG A 25 -24.45 -3.55 -24.14
N ALA A 26 -25.63 -3.22 -23.61
CA ALA A 26 -25.87 -1.93 -22.96
C ALA A 26 -24.99 -1.74 -21.71
N ILE A 27 -24.80 -2.79 -20.91
CA ILE A 27 -23.89 -2.76 -19.75
C ILE A 27 -22.44 -2.53 -20.20
N GLY A 28 -22.02 -3.15 -21.29
CA GLY A 28 -20.68 -2.97 -21.84
C GLY A 28 -20.42 -1.55 -22.33
N GLU A 29 -21.41 -0.97 -23.01
CA GLU A 29 -21.39 0.43 -23.47
C GLU A 29 -21.34 1.40 -22.26
N GLU A 30 -22.17 1.18 -21.25
CA GLU A 30 -22.23 2.00 -20.02
C GLU A 30 -20.92 1.96 -19.21
N LEU A 31 -20.31 0.78 -19.10
CA LEU A 31 -19.10 0.58 -18.28
C LEU A 31 -17.79 0.71 -19.07
N GLY A 32 -17.86 0.94 -20.38
CA GLY A 32 -16.69 0.98 -21.26
C GLY A 32 -15.93 -0.34 -21.35
N ILE A 33 -16.62 -1.48 -21.26
CA ILE A 33 -16.03 -2.83 -21.29
C ILE A 33 -16.69 -3.71 -22.36
N SER A 34 -15.99 -4.76 -22.80
CA SER A 34 -16.56 -5.67 -23.81
C SER A 34 -17.75 -6.47 -23.25
N LYS A 35 -18.72 -6.76 -24.13
CA LYS A 35 -19.87 -7.64 -23.80
C LYS A 35 -19.44 -8.99 -23.25
N ASP A 36 -18.28 -9.51 -23.68
CA ASP A 36 -17.74 -10.79 -23.20
C ASP A 36 -17.21 -10.68 -21.76
N THR A 37 -16.68 -9.52 -21.38
CA THR A 37 -16.29 -9.24 -20.00
C THR A 37 -17.53 -9.17 -19.11
N VAL A 38 -18.59 -8.52 -19.58
CA VAL A 38 -19.89 -8.49 -18.88
C VAL A 38 -20.44 -9.90 -18.70
N ARG A 39 -20.43 -10.72 -19.75
CA ARG A 39 -20.88 -12.12 -19.69
C ARG A 39 -20.12 -12.91 -18.61
N ARG A 40 -18.79 -12.84 -18.61
CA ARG A 40 -17.95 -13.52 -17.60
C ARG A 40 -18.23 -13.03 -16.18
N ASP A 41 -18.42 -11.72 -16.00
CA ASP A 41 -18.73 -11.16 -14.68
C ASP A 41 -20.14 -11.55 -14.21
N ARG A 42 -21.11 -11.73 -15.12
CA ARG A 42 -22.45 -12.26 -14.82
C ARG A 42 -22.42 -13.73 -14.41
N GLU A 43 -21.74 -14.57 -15.18
CA GLU A 43 -21.56 -15.99 -14.85
C GLU A 43 -20.95 -16.16 -13.46
N TRP A 44 -20.00 -15.29 -13.09
CA TRP A 44 -19.45 -15.28 -11.74
C TRP A 44 -20.46 -14.88 -10.67
N LEU A 45 -21.38 -13.95 -10.96
CA LEU A 45 -22.44 -13.53 -10.03
C LEU A 45 -23.54 -14.57 -9.83
N ASP A 46 -23.78 -15.41 -10.83
CA ASP A 46 -24.78 -16.48 -10.82
C ASP A 46 -24.36 -17.68 -9.94
N LEU A 47 -23.08 -17.75 -9.55
CA LEU A 47 -22.60 -18.73 -8.58
C LEU A 47 -23.24 -18.50 -7.19
N PRO A 48 -23.69 -19.57 -6.51
CA PRO A 48 -24.16 -19.49 -5.13
C PRO A 48 -23.18 -18.73 -4.24
N LEU A 49 -23.69 -17.91 -3.30
CA LEU A 49 -22.82 -17.12 -2.41
C LEU A 49 -21.84 -18.01 -1.63
N ALA A 50 -22.29 -19.17 -1.16
CA ALA A 50 -21.47 -20.14 -0.45
C ALA A 50 -20.28 -20.62 -1.31
N GLU A 51 -20.50 -20.89 -2.59
CA GLU A 51 -19.45 -21.32 -3.52
C GLU A 51 -18.44 -20.20 -3.78
N ARG A 52 -18.91 -18.95 -3.97
CA ARG A 52 -18.02 -17.79 -4.13
C ARG A 52 -17.16 -17.53 -2.90
N VAL A 53 -17.73 -17.70 -1.70
CA VAL A 53 -16.99 -17.59 -0.44
C VAL A 53 -15.95 -18.70 -0.35
N ALA A 54 -16.31 -19.95 -0.64
CA ALA A 54 -15.38 -21.08 -0.65
C ALA A 54 -14.21 -20.88 -1.63
N GLN A 55 -14.48 -20.42 -2.86
CA GLN A 55 -13.45 -20.09 -3.84
C GLN A 55 -12.52 -18.99 -3.34
N ARG A 56 -13.05 -17.96 -2.66
CA ARG A 56 -12.24 -16.87 -2.11
C ARG A 56 -11.36 -17.36 -0.96
N VAL A 57 -11.89 -18.21 -0.07
CA VAL A 57 -11.11 -18.83 1.02
C VAL A 57 -9.98 -19.69 0.44
N ALA A 58 -10.27 -20.54 -0.54
CA ALA A 58 -9.24 -21.37 -1.18
C ALA A 58 -8.12 -20.53 -1.83
N HIS A 59 -8.49 -19.42 -2.48
CA HIS A 59 -7.50 -18.51 -3.07
C HIS A 59 -6.67 -17.78 -2.01
N THR A 60 -7.26 -17.36 -0.90
CA THR A 60 -6.50 -16.75 0.20
C THR A 60 -5.57 -17.75 0.88
N ASP A 61 -6.02 -18.99 1.09
CA ASP A 61 -5.20 -20.04 1.68
C ASP A 61 -3.98 -20.36 0.82
N GLU A 62 -4.17 -20.41 -0.50
CA GLU A 62 -3.07 -20.59 -1.46
C GLU A 62 -2.08 -19.41 -1.40
N ALA A 63 -2.58 -18.17 -1.43
CA ALA A 63 -1.74 -16.99 -1.36
C ALA A 63 -0.93 -16.93 -0.05
N VAL A 64 -1.55 -17.28 1.08
CA VAL A 64 -0.87 -17.37 2.38
C VAL A 64 0.19 -18.46 2.35
N ARG A 65 -0.11 -19.63 1.80
CA ARG A 65 0.88 -20.73 1.67
C ARG A 65 2.09 -20.31 0.85
N GLN A 66 1.86 -19.62 -0.26
CA GLN A 66 2.92 -19.08 -1.11
C GLN A 66 3.76 -18.01 -0.40
N ALA A 67 3.11 -17.11 0.34
CA ALA A 67 3.80 -16.09 1.13
C ALA A 67 4.69 -16.72 2.22
N CYS A 68 4.18 -17.73 2.93
CA CYS A 68 4.95 -18.49 3.93
C CYS A 68 6.16 -19.19 3.28
N ALA A 69 5.98 -19.82 2.12
CA ALA A 69 7.07 -20.47 1.40
C ALA A 69 8.15 -19.46 0.95
N ALA A 70 7.74 -18.29 0.46
CA ALA A 70 8.65 -17.22 0.10
C ALA A 70 9.42 -16.67 1.30
N ALA A 71 8.74 -16.49 2.44
CA ALA A 71 9.37 -16.06 3.69
C ALA A 71 10.39 -17.09 4.20
N GLN A 72 10.04 -18.39 4.11
CA GLN A 72 10.97 -19.46 4.48
C GLN A 72 12.19 -19.49 3.56
N SER A 73 11.98 -19.38 2.24
CA SER A 73 13.10 -19.29 1.29
C SER A 73 14.00 -18.08 1.55
N ALA A 74 13.43 -16.93 1.91
CA ALA A 74 14.21 -15.75 2.30
C ALA A 74 14.98 -15.98 3.62
N ALA A 75 14.40 -16.70 4.57
CA ALA A 75 15.08 -17.09 5.81
C ALA A 75 16.22 -18.09 5.56
N ASP A 76 16.03 -19.05 4.66
CA ASP A 76 17.05 -20.04 4.28
C ASP A 76 18.19 -19.40 3.47
N MET A 77 17.88 -18.40 2.64
CA MET A 77 18.89 -17.60 1.94
C MET A 77 19.54 -16.54 2.82
N ARG A 78 19.04 -16.30 4.04
CA ARG A 78 19.68 -15.37 4.95
C ARG A 78 21.08 -15.94 5.26
N PRO A 79 22.17 -15.22 4.91
CA PRO A 79 23.49 -15.70 5.26
C PRO A 79 23.50 -15.91 6.78
N ALA A 80 23.89 -17.12 7.19
CA ALA A 80 24.21 -17.40 8.59
C ALA A 80 25.12 -16.25 9.04
N TYR A 81 24.76 -15.59 10.14
CA TYR A 81 25.52 -14.47 10.68
C TYR A 81 27.00 -14.89 10.74
N VAL A 82 27.80 -14.44 9.77
CA VAL A 82 29.23 -14.70 9.78
C VAL A 82 29.76 -13.74 10.83
N PRO A 83 30.43 -14.22 11.89
CA PRO A 83 31.16 -13.33 12.78
C PRO A 83 32.14 -12.57 11.89
N THR A 84 31.79 -11.33 11.61
CA THR A 84 32.57 -10.44 10.77
C THR A 84 33.82 -10.10 11.56
N ASP A 85 34.99 -10.18 10.95
CA ASP A 85 36.22 -9.84 11.65
C ASP A 85 36.14 -8.41 12.20
N ALA A 86 36.82 -8.15 13.31
CA ALA A 86 36.69 -6.89 14.04
C ALA A 86 37.07 -5.66 13.21
N GLU A 87 37.84 -5.82 12.12
CA GLU A 87 38.22 -4.73 11.22
C GLU A 87 37.09 -4.43 10.23
N THR A 88 36.50 -5.46 9.62
CA THR A 88 35.33 -5.30 8.75
C THR A 88 34.13 -4.75 9.52
N ALA A 89 33.91 -5.19 10.77
CA ALA A 89 32.86 -4.65 11.63
C ALA A 89 33.08 -3.17 11.97
N ARG A 90 34.33 -2.77 12.26
CA ARG A 90 34.69 -1.36 12.50
C ARG A 90 34.42 -0.50 11.26
N ARG A 91 34.86 -0.97 10.08
CA ARG A 91 34.63 -0.27 8.81
C ARG A 91 33.14 -0.07 8.51
N TRP A 92 32.31 -1.10 8.70
CA TRP A 92 30.87 -0.97 8.50
C TRP A 92 30.22 0.00 9.47
N HIS A 93 30.64 -0.03 10.73
CA HIS A 93 30.15 0.89 11.73
C HIS A 93 30.53 2.35 11.42
N GLU A 94 31.76 2.59 10.95
CA GLU A 94 32.18 3.91 10.45
C GLU A 94 31.34 4.36 9.25
N GLN A 95 31.10 3.47 8.29
CA GLN A 95 30.26 3.77 7.12
C GLN A 95 28.81 4.08 7.51
N LEU A 96 28.23 3.32 8.43
CA LEU A 96 26.88 3.56 8.94
C LEU A 96 26.79 4.88 9.68
N ARG A 97 27.80 5.24 10.48
CA ARG A 97 27.86 6.53 11.16
C ARG A 97 27.95 7.68 10.17
N ALA A 98 28.82 7.58 9.17
CA ALA A 98 28.93 8.60 8.12
C ALA A 98 27.61 8.75 7.33
N ALA A 99 26.93 7.65 7.01
CA ALA A 99 25.63 7.69 6.35
C ALA A 99 24.54 8.33 7.25
N ALA A 100 24.55 8.04 8.54
CA ALA A 100 23.63 8.68 9.49
C ALA A 100 23.88 10.19 9.60
N GLU A 101 25.14 10.63 9.67
CA GLU A 101 25.51 12.04 9.66
C GLU A 101 25.05 12.75 8.39
N GLN A 102 25.18 12.10 7.22
CA GLN A 102 24.66 12.62 5.96
C GLN A 102 23.14 12.77 5.97
N LEU A 103 22.41 11.80 6.55
CA LEU A 103 20.96 11.89 6.69
C LEU A 103 20.54 13.01 7.63
N VAL A 104 21.26 13.23 8.74
CA VAL A 104 21.01 14.36 9.65
C VAL A 104 21.23 15.68 8.92
N ALA A 105 22.35 15.83 8.21
CA ALA A 105 22.62 17.05 7.45
C ALA A 105 21.55 17.32 6.36
N LEU A 106 21.04 16.27 5.71
CA LEU A 106 19.94 16.40 4.75
C LEU A 106 18.62 16.78 5.44
N ALA A 107 18.35 16.26 6.63
CA ALA A 107 17.19 16.63 7.43
C ALA A 107 17.26 18.11 7.87
N ASP A 108 18.44 18.58 8.30
CA ASP A 108 18.67 19.98 8.66
C ASP A 108 18.48 20.91 7.45
N GLN A 109 19.03 20.55 6.29
CA GLN A 109 18.80 21.29 5.04
C GLN A 109 17.32 21.35 4.65
N PHE A 110 16.57 20.29 4.93
CA PHE A 110 15.13 20.27 4.71
C PHE A 110 14.39 21.16 5.72
N ALA A 111 14.82 21.19 6.98
CA ALA A 111 14.27 22.09 7.99
C ALA A 111 14.52 23.58 7.64
N ASP A 112 15.69 23.89 7.07
CA ASP A 112 16.07 25.22 6.59
C ASP A 112 15.50 25.55 5.20
N HIS A 113 14.75 24.63 4.59
CA HIS A 113 14.18 24.86 3.27
C HIS A 113 13.12 25.98 3.34
N PRO A 114 13.17 27.01 2.48
CA PRO A 114 12.34 28.22 2.58
C PRO A 114 10.83 27.98 2.43
N ALA A 115 10.42 26.80 1.95
CA ALA A 115 9.01 26.38 1.93
C ALA A 115 8.48 25.91 3.30
N LEU A 116 9.36 25.61 4.26
CA LEU A 116 9.04 25.13 5.61
C LEU A 116 9.45 26.12 6.69
N THR A 117 10.33 27.08 6.38
CA THR A 117 10.60 28.21 7.26
C THR A 117 9.33 29.06 7.37
N PRO A 118 8.73 29.21 8.57
CA PRO A 118 7.63 30.15 8.76
C PRO A 118 8.15 31.51 8.31
N CYS A 119 7.44 32.17 7.39
CA CYS A 119 7.75 33.54 7.02
C CYS A 119 8.01 34.32 8.31
N ALA A 120 9.23 34.82 8.48
CA ALA A 120 9.53 35.77 9.53
C ALA A 120 8.43 36.83 9.45
N THR A 121 7.60 36.85 10.48
CA THR A 121 6.51 37.78 10.61
C THR A 121 7.12 39.16 10.60
N ASN A 122 7.04 39.83 9.45
CA ASN A 122 7.05 41.28 9.43
C ASN A 122 6.02 41.71 10.50
N GLY A 123 6.43 42.54 11.45
CA GLY A 123 5.51 43.15 12.40
C GLY A 123 4.29 43.70 11.67
N ALA A 124 3.07 43.66 12.20
CA ALA A 124 2.54 43.38 13.52
C ALA A 124 0.99 43.39 13.34
N PRO A 125 0.13 43.34 14.38
CA PRO A 125 0.23 42.76 15.72
C PRO A 125 -0.83 41.65 15.93
N GLU A 126 -0.94 41.15 17.17
CA GLU A 126 -2.05 40.32 17.72
C GLU A 126 -2.03 38.84 17.27
N ALA A 127 -2.04 37.82 18.13
CA ALA A 127 -2.24 37.69 19.57
C ALA A 127 -1.56 36.39 20.07
N GLU A 128 -1.31 36.35 21.38
CA GLU A 128 -0.73 35.22 22.13
C GLU A 128 -1.67 33.98 22.19
N PRO A 129 -1.32 32.92 22.95
CA PRO A 129 -0.63 31.73 22.49
C PRO A 129 -1.56 30.51 22.45
N CYS A 130 -1.55 29.71 21.38
CA CYS A 130 -2.31 28.46 21.37
C CYS A 130 -1.53 27.41 22.18
N ALA A 131 -2.12 27.02 23.30
CA ALA A 131 -1.58 26.14 24.32
C ALA A 131 -1.03 24.82 23.74
N THR A 132 0.18 24.46 24.17
CA THR A 132 0.71 23.10 24.13
C THR A 132 -0.08 22.23 25.11
N GLU A 133 -0.96 21.37 24.59
CA GLU A 133 -1.39 20.17 25.30
C GLU A 133 -0.48 19.02 24.87
N ALA A 134 0.31 18.55 25.83
CA ALA A 134 1.19 17.42 25.70
C ALA A 134 0.39 16.11 25.55
N VAL A 135 0.78 15.28 24.59
CA VAL A 135 0.45 13.85 24.62
C VAL A 135 1.77 13.08 24.51
N ALA A 136 2.13 12.41 25.61
CA ALA A 136 3.27 11.51 25.70
C ALA A 136 3.02 10.23 24.89
N PRO A 137 4.05 9.64 24.24
CA PRO A 137 3.95 8.33 23.63
C PRO A 137 4.04 7.18 24.66
N CYS A 138 3.45 6.05 24.26
CA CYS A 138 3.19 4.79 24.96
C CYS A 138 4.22 4.27 25.97
#